data_AF-A0A6G3WWV2-F1
#
_entry.id   AF-A0A6G3WWV2-F1
#
_cell.length_a   1.000
_cell.length_b   1.000
_cell.length_c   1.000
_cell.angle_alpha   90.00
_cell.angle_beta   90.00
_cell.angle_gamma   90.00
#
_symmetry.space_group_name_H-M   'P 1'
#
loop_
_entity.id
_entity.type
_entity.pdbx_description
1 polymer ?
#
loop_
_entity_poly.entity_id
_entity_poly.type
_entity_poly.pdbx_seq_one_letter_code
_entity_poly.pdbx_strand_id
1 'polypeptide(L)' 'SKQAPSEEKQVAAYRAVLEAFPEGRVVVRVLDAGADKPLDFLTPADEPNPALGVRGLRSLLDHPEVLRTQLTALAKAA' A
#
# COMPACT_ATOMS: atom_id res chain seq x y z
N SER A 1 2.20 -7.26 -10.15
CA SER A 1 2.10 -6.06 -11.02
C SER A 1 3.47 -5.42 -11.03
N LYS A 2 3.99 -5.03 -12.19
CA LYS A 2 5.34 -4.46 -12.33
C LYS A 2 5.44 -3.01 -11.85
N GLN A 3 4.31 -2.35 -11.62
CA GLN A 3 4.23 -0.94 -11.20
C GLN A 3 3.21 -0.77 -10.07
N ALA A 4 3.46 0.22 -9.21
CA ALA A 4 2.51 0.66 -8.21
C ALA A 4 1.21 1.19 -8.87
N PRO A 5 0.04 0.99 -8.25
CA PRO A 5 -1.20 1.58 -8.74
C PRO A 5 -1.12 3.11 -8.68
N SER A 6 -1.64 3.79 -9.71
CA SER A 6 -1.73 5.25 -9.74
C SER A 6 -2.60 5.77 -8.60
N GLU A 7 -2.38 7.03 -8.21
CA GLU A 7 -3.18 7.71 -7.20
C GLU A 7 -4.67 7.67 -7.53
N GLU A 8 -5.05 7.97 -8.76
CA GLU A 8 -6.45 7.95 -9.22
C GLU A 8 -7.11 6.58 -9.02
N LYS A 9 -6.38 5.50 -9.33
CA LYS A 9 -6.87 4.14 -9.14
C LYS A 9 -7.05 3.81 -7.66
N GLN A 10 -6.15 4.30 -6.82
CA GLN A 10 -6.25 4.13 -5.37
C GLN A 10 -7.43 4.92 -4.79
N VAL A 11 -7.62 6.18 -5.22
CA VAL A 11 -8.77 7.03 -4.81
C VAL A 11 -10.09 6.34 -5.14
N ALA A 12 -10.25 5.86 -6.39
CA ALA A 12 -11.46 5.19 -6.82
C ALA A 12 -11.76 3.95 -5.97
N ALA A 13 -10.73 3.14 -5.66
CA ALA A 13 -10.89 1.96 -4.83
C ALA A 13 -11.24 2.30 -3.37
N TYR A 14 -10.58 3.29 -2.78
CA TYR A 14 -10.85 3.70 -1.40
C TYR A 14 -12.23 4.31 -1.25
N ARG A 15 -12.64 5.19 -2.17
CA ARG A 15 -13.95 5.82 -2.16
C ARG A 15 -15.07 4.78 -2.23
N ALA A 16 -14.94 3.80 -3.12
CA ALA A 16 -15.93 2.71 -3.24
C ALA A 16 -16.11 1.93 -1.92
N VAL A 17 -15.03 1.73 -1.15
CA VAL A 17 -15.12 1.08 0.16
C VAL A 17 -15.74 2.02 1.19
N LEU A 18 -15.33 3.28 1.26
CA LEU A 18 -15.87 4.24 2.23
C LEU A 18 -17.38 4.48 2.04
N GLU A 19 -17.83 4.63 0.79
CA GLU A 19 -19.24 4.82 0.44
C GLU A 19 -20.11 3.60 0.78
N ALA A 20 -19.54 2.40 0.82
CA ALA A 20 -20.25 1.19 1.23
C ALA A 20 -20.51 1.11 2.75
N PHE A 21 -19.83 1.94 3.56
CA PHE A 21 -19.96 1.97 5.01
C PHE A 21 -20.19 3.41 5.52
N PRO A 22 -21.31 4.07 5.17
CA PRO A 22 -21.53 5.50 5.44
C PRO A 22 -21.56 5.86 6.94
N GLU A 23 -21.96 4.93 7.80
CA GLU A 23 -21.97 5.08 9.26
C GLU A 23 -20.93 4.20 9.96
N GLY A 24 -20.15 3.44 9.17
CA GLY A 24 -19.20 2.45 9.66
C GLY A 24 -17.78 3.00 9.73
N ARG A 25 -16.97 2.43 10.62
CA ARG A 25 -15.53 2.71 10.67
C ARG A 25 -14.78 1.83 9.68
N VAL A 26 -14.12 2.44 8.71
CA VAL A 26 -13.16 1.77 7.81
C VAL A 26 -11.74 1.99 8.32
N VAL A 27 -10.99 0.91 8.55
CA VAL A 27 -9.57 0.96 8.93
C VAL A 27 -8.74 0.47 7.76
N VAL A 28 -8.02 1.38 7.10
CA VAL A 28 -7.14 1.02 5.98
C VAL A 28 -5.74 0.77 6.51
N ARG A 29 -5.21 -0.42 6.22
CA ARG A 29 -3.79 -0.75 6.43
C ARG A 29 -3.00 -0.26 5.22
N VAL A 30 -1.92 0.49 5.49
CA VAL A 30 -0.94 0.84 4.44
C VAL A 30 -0.34 -0.43 3.82
N LEU A 31 0.25 -0.29 2.64
CA LEU A 31 0.77 -1.44 1.89
C LEU A 31 1.73 -2.29 2.75
N ASP A 32 1.38 -3.56 2.92
CA ASP A 32 2.17 -4.55 3.64
C ASP A 32 2.51 -5.71 2.71
N ALA A 33 3.66 -5.60 2.05
CA ALA A 33 4.21 -6.60 1.14
C ALA A 33 5.63 -6.99 1.57
N GLY A 34 6.11 -8.17 1.15
CA GLY A 34 7.50 -8.59 1.32
C GLY A 34 7.73 -10.07 1.64
N ALA A 35 6.81 -10.76 2.34
CA ALA A 35 7.02 -12.17 2.72
C ALA A 35 6.45 -13.18 1.71
N ASP A 36 5.13 -13.30 1.62
CA ASP A 36 4.48 -14.31 0.76
C ASP A 36 4.09 -13.78 -0.63
N LYS A 37 4.24 -12.47 -0.85
CA LYS A 37 3.84 -11.75 -2.06
C LYS A 37 4.84 -10.65 -2.38
N PRO A 38 5.99 -10.98 -2.96
CA PRO A 38 6.95 -9.98 -3.40
C PRO A 38 6.30 -9.08 -4.47
N LEU A 39 6.54 -7.78 -4.35
CA LEU A 39 6.14 -6.81 -5.35
C LEU A 39 7.40 -6.32 -6.05
N ASP A 40 7.47 -6.52 -7.37
CA ASP A 40 8.64 -6.18 -8.20
C ASP A 40 9.12 -4.73 -8.02
N PHE A 41 8.23 -3.82 -7.62
CA PHE A 41 8.53 -2.40 -7.42
C PHE A 41 8.88 -2.01 -5.97
N LEU A 42 8.93 -2.97 -5.03
CA LEU A 42 9.14 -2.72 -3.59
C LEU A 42 9.99 -3.75 -2.85
N THR A 43 10.06 -4.99 -3.33
CA THR A 43 10.67 -6.10 -2.58
C THR A 43 12.03 -6.44 -3.17
N PRO A 44 13.12 -6.41 -2.37
CA PRO A 44 14.40 -6.96 -2.77
C PRO A 44 14.25 -8.45 -3.08
N ALA A 45 14.82 -8.91 -4.19
CA ALA A 45 14.61 -10.28 -4.67
C ALA A 45 15.24 -11.36 -3.77
N ASP A 46 16.33 -11.05 -3.04
CA ASP A 46 17.21 -12.03 -2.41
C ASP A 46 17.44 -11.78 -0.90
N GLU A 47 16.38 -11.84 -0.09
CA GLU A 47 16.52 -11.84 1.37
C GLU A 47 16.48 -13.27 1.96
N PRO A 48 17.46 -13.65 2.83
CA PRO A 48 17.50 -14.99 3.43
C PRO A 48 16.29 -15.32 4.32
N ASN A 49 15.68 -14.30 4.95
CA ASN A 49 14.46 -14.44 5.74
C ASN A 49 13.50 -13.26 5.50
N PRO A 50 12.57 -13.40 4.56
CA PRO A 50 11.61 -12.34 4.22
C PRO A 50 10.69 -11.92 5.37
N ALA A 51 10.46 -12.79 6.36
CA ALA A 51 9.63 -12.45 7.52
C ALA A 51 10.32 -11.43 8.44
N LEU A 52 11.64 -11.48 8.54
CA LEU A 52 12.45 -10.58 9.37
C LEU A 52 13.08 -9.42 8.58
N GLY A 53 13.10 -9.50 7.24
CA GLY A 53 13.73 -8.51 6.38
C GLY A 53 12.89 -7.25 6.06
N VAL A 54 13.17 -6.60 4.94
CA VAL A 54 12.61 -5.29 4.57
C VAL A 54 11.21 -5.46 3.98
N ARG A 55 10.20 -5.33 4.84
CA ARG A 55 8.78 -5.51 4.50
C ARG A 55 7.87 -4.46 5.12
N GLY A 56 6.67 -4.34 4.57
CA GLY A 56 5.62 -3.46 5.05
C GLY A 56 6.10 -2.02 5.20
N LEU A 57 5.94 -1.43 6.39
CA LEU A 57 6.35 -0.05 6.62
C LEU A 57 7.84 0.18 6.34
N ARG A 58 8.72 -0.80 6.60
CA ARG A 58 10.15 -0.65 6.34
C ARG A 58 10.43 -0.42 4.85
N SER A 59 9.81 -1.21 3.97
CA SER A 59 9.88 -0.99 2.52
C SER A 59 9.29 0.37 2.12
N LEU A 60 8.22 0.80 2.76
CA LEU A 60 7.60 2.10 2.49
C LEU A 60 8.43 3.30 2.94
N LEU A 61 9.32 3.12 3.93
CA LEU A 61 10.29 4.14 4.33
C LEU A 61 11.43 4.27 3.30
N ASP A 62 11.82 3.16 2.67
CA ASP A 62 12.80 3.17 1.56
C ASP A 62 12.18 3.67 0.25
N HIS A 63 10.86 3.57 0.10
CA HIS A 63 10.06 4.01 -1.05
C HIS A 63 8.99 5.05 -0.66
N PRO A 64 9.39 6.24 -0.18
CA PRO A 64 8.47 7.22 0.41
C PRO A 64 7.44 7.76 -0.60
N GLU A 65 7.71 7.71 -1.89
CA GLU A 65 6.77 8.08 -2.96
C GLU A 65 5.55 7.16 -3.02
N VAL A 66 5.74 5.86 -2.75
CA VAL A 66 4.64 4.88 -2.72
C VAL A 66 3.73 5.16 -1.52
N LEU A 67 4.35 5.38 -0.34
CA LEU A 67 3.60 5.75 0.87
C LEU A 67 2.87 7.08 0.69
N ARG A 68 3.54 8.10 0.17
CA ARG A 68 2.95 9.42 -0.09
C ARG A 68 1.76 9.30 -1.04
N THR A 69 1.91 8.59 -2.15
CA THR A 69 0.80 8.36 -3.10
C THR A 69 -0.39 7.70 -2.41
N GLN A 70 -0.15 6.68 -1.58
CA GLN A 70 -1.21 5.99 -0.86
C GLN A 70 -1.93 6.91 0.14
N LEU A 71 -1.18 7.68 0.93
CA LEU A 71 -1.75 8.62 1.90
C LEU A 71 -2.52 9.76 1.23
N THR A 72 -2.00 10.31 0.13
CA THR A 72 -2.72 11.33 -0.67
C THR A 72 -4.01 10.77 -1.24
N ALA A 73 -3.99 9.55 -1.76
CA ALA A 73 -5.18 8.90 -2.28
C ALA A 73 -6.25 8.68 -1.19
N LEU A 74 -5.85 8.25 0.00
CA LEU A 74 -6.75 8.11 1.15
C LEU A 74 -7.36 9.46 1.56
N ALA A 75 -6.53 10.51 1.63
CA ALA A 75 -7.00 11.85 1.98
C ALA A 75 -7.97 12.45 0.94
N LYS A 76 -7.85 12.09 -0.34
CA LYS A 76 -8.78 12.50 -1.41
C LYS A 76 -10.06 11.66 -1.48
N ALA A 77 -10.03 10.45 -0.94
CA ALA A 77 -11.16 9.54 -0.96
C ALA A 77 -12.14 9.79 0.19
N ALA A 78 -11.63 10.23 1.35
CA ALA A 78 -12.41 10.70 2.49
C ALA A 78 -13.09 12.05 2.19
#